data_AF-A0A383TD51-F1
#
_entry.id   AF-A0A383TD51-F1
#
_cell.length_a   1.000
_cell.length_b   1.000
_cell.length_c   1.000
_cell.angle_alpha   90.00
_cell.angle_beta   90.00
_cell.angle_gamma   90.00
#
_symmetry.space_group_name_H-M   'P 1'
#
loop_
_entity.id
_entity.type
_entity.pdbx_description
1 polymer ?
#
loop_
_entity_poly.entity_id
_entity_poly.type
_entity_poly.pdbx_seq_one_letter_code
_entity_poly.pdbx_strand_id
1 'polypeptide(L)'
;MIHYPNEYQHYLKLKNSKYSSLLKDEIIQRIVLNEVNRLNAYYQYSSRRQVRCKKYFSVSFEGEQMVITFETEYPLPNPNRKGQCMRQFSIFLLAAGFDQYLTSYNPKKLLSA
;
A
#
# COMPACT_ATOMS: atom_id res chain seq x y z
N MET A 1 12.73 11.11 9.39
CA MET A 1 11.62 10.19 9.01
C MET A 1 10.65 10.13 10.17
N ILE A 2 9.34 10.16 9.90
CA ILE A 2 8.32 10.00 10.94
C ILE A 2 8.10 8.50 11.12
N HIS A 3 8.29 8.01 12.35
CA HIS A 3 7.97 6.63 12.71
C HIS A 3 6.85 6.61 13.76
N TYR A 4 5.95 5.62 13.67
CA TYR A 4 4.86 5.41 14.61
C TYR A 4 5.01 4.08 15.35
N PRO A 5 4.52 3.97 16.60
CA PRO A 5 4.83 2.82 17.46
C PRO A 5 4.08 1.53 17.09
N ASN A 6 3.05 1.59 16.24
CA ASN A 6 2.22 0.43 15.90
C ASN A 6 2.57 -0.09 14.51
N GLU A 7 3.43 -1.10 14.44
CA GLU A 7 3.90 -1.68 13.18
C GLU A 7 3.08 -2.90 12.74
N TYR A 8 2.82 -2.99 11.44
CA TYR A 8 2.10 -4.09 10.83
C TYR A 8 2.69 -4.46 9.48
N GLN A 9 2.80 -5.75 9.20
CA GLN A 9 3.23 -6.27 7.90
C GLN A 9 2.06 -6.86 7.10
N HIS A 10 2.10 -6.68 5.78
CA HIS A 10 1.18 -7.26 4.83
C HIS A 10 1.90 -7.70 3.55
N TYR A 11 1.61 -8.91 3.09
CA TYR A 11 2.23 -9.48 1.89
C TYR A 11 1.26 -9.38 0.72
N LEU A 12 1.72 -8.79 -0.38
CA LEU A 12 0.99 -8.74 -1.65
C LEU A 12 1.67 -9.59 -2.71
N LYS A 13 0.85 -10.37 -3.42
CA LYS A 13 1.22 -11.10 -4.63
C LYS A 13 0.36 -10.59 -5.77
N LEU A 14 0.92 -10.62 -6.98
CA LEU A 14 0.15 -10.36 -8.18
C LEU A 14 -0.96 -11.41 -8.33
N LYS A 15 -2.17 -10.94 -8.67
CA LYS A 15 -3.33 -11.81 -8.84
C LYS A 15 -3.11 -12.86 -9.94
N ASN A 16 -2.41 -12.47 -11.00
CA ASN A 16 -2.06 -13.37 -12.09
C ASN A 16 -0.60 -13.77 -11.96
N SER A 17 -0.36 -15.05 -11.67
CA SER A 17 0.96 -15.63 -11.49
C SER A 17 1.85 -15.52 -12.73
N LYS A 18 1.29 -15.35 -13.94
CA LYS A 18 2.10 -15.14 -15.15
C LYS A 18 2.91 -13.84 -15.12
N TYR A 19 2.47 -12.87 -14.31
CA TYR A 19 3.12 -11.57 -14.18
C TYR A 19 3.92 -11.45 -12.87
N SER A 20 3.99 -12.49 -12.04
CA SER A 20 4.65 -12.46 -10.73
C SER A 20 6.13 -12.04 -10.81
N SER A 21 6.79 -12.34 -11.93
CA SER A 21 8.15 -11.90 -12.25
C SER A 21 8.29 -10.38 -12.46
N LEU A 22 7.22 -9.65 -12.77
CA LEU A 22 7.25 -8.18 -12.90
C LEU A 22 7.64 -7.50 -11.59
N LEU A 23 7.40 -8.14 -10.44
CA LEU A 23 7.85 -7.60 -9.15
C LEU A 23 9.37 -7.63 -8.99
N LYS A 24 10.11 -8.36 -9.83
CA LYS A 24 11.57 -8.35 -9.90
C LYS A 24 12.10 -7.24 -10.81
N ASP A 25 11.25 -6.63 -11.62
CA ASP A 25 11.64 -5.56 -12.55
C ASP A 25 11.91 -4.26 -11.78
N GLU A 26 13.11 -3.70 -11.95
CA GLU A 26 13.52 -2.49 -11.23
C GLU A 26 12.67 -1.27 -11.54
N ILE A 27 12.16 -1.14 -12.77
CA ILE A 27 11.31 -0.01 -13.18
C ILE A 27 9.99 -0.10 -12.44
N ILE A 28 9.41 -1.30 -12.39
CA ILE A 28 8.20 -1.60 -11.61
C ILE A 28 8.41 -1.27 -10.13
N GLN A 29 9.51 -1.74 -9.53
CA GLN A 29 9.82 -1.46 -8.13
C GLN A 29 9.97 0.04 -7.87
N ARG A 30 10.63 0.79 -8.76
CA ARG A 30 10.76 2.25 -8.65
C ARG A 30 9.42 2.97 -8.72
N ILE A 31 8.52 2.54 -9.60
CA ILE A 31 7.18 3.15 -9.68
C ILE A 31 6.42 2.92 -8.36
N VAL A 32 6.45 1.70 -7.84
CA VAL A 32 5.81 1.37 -6.54
C VAL A 32 6.41 2.22 -5.42
N LEU A 33 7.74 2.33 -5.34
CA LEU A 33 8.43 3.17 -4.35
C LEU A 33 8.02 4.64 -4.46
N ASN A 34 7.87 5.16 -5.67
CA ASN A 34 7.38 6.52 -5.90
C ASN A 34 5.95 6.71 -5.37
N GLU A 35 5.06 5.75 -5.61
CA GLU A 35 3.69 5.81 -5.10
C GLU A 35 3.63 5.68 -3.56
N VAL A 36 4.50 4.87 -2.96
CA VAL A 36 4.66 4.83 -1.49
C VAL A 36 5.09 6.19 -0.95
N ASN A 37 6.07 6.85 -1.60
CA ASN A 37 6.51 8.19 -1.22
C ASN A 37 5.37 9.23 -1.32
N ARG A 38 4.59 9.18 -2.40
CA ARG A 38 3.41 10.06 -2.56
C ARG A 38 2.35 9.80 -1.51
N LEU A 39 2.10 8.54 -1.15
CA LEU A 39 1.17 8.16 -0.09
C LEU A 39 1.64 8.66 1.28
N ASN A 40 2.92 8.50 1.59
CA ASN A 40 3.50 9.00 2.84
C ASN A 40 3.40 10.52 2.94
N ALA A 41 3.69 11.24 1.84
CA ALA A 41 3.49 12.67 1.77
C ALA A 41 2.02 13.06 2.00
N TYR A 42 1.06 12.34 1.38
CA TYR A 42 -0.36 12.54 1.63
C TYR A 42 -0.70 12.42 3.14
N TYR A 43 -0.23 11.37 3.82
CA TYR A 43 -0.49 11.22 5.26
C TYR A 43 0.20 12.28 6.12
N GLN A 44 1.41 12.70 5.74
CA GLN A 44 2.15 13.74 6.45
C GLN A 44 1.40 15.08 6.43
N TYR A 45 0.91 15.48 5.25
CA TYR A 45 0.29 16.78 5.03
C TYR A 45 -1.24 16.80 5.21
N SER A 46 -1.88 15.63 5.35
CA SER A 46 -3.32 15.55 5.62
C SER A 46 -3.68 16.13 7.00
N SER A 47 -4.76 16.90 7.03
CA SER A 47 -5.40 17.35 8.26
C SER A 47 -6.11 16.21 9.00
N ARG A 48 -6.40 16.41 10.29
CA ARG A 48 -7.17 15.45 11.10
C ARG A 48 -8.59 15.17 10.56
N ARG A 49 -9.15 16.12 9.80
CA ARG A 49 -10.46 15.97 9.15
C ARG A 49 -10.38 15.03 7.93
N GLN A 50 -9.27 15.06 7.19
CA GLN A 50 -9.03 14.19 6.03
C GLN A 50 -8.59 12.79 6.45
N VAL A 51 -7.69 12.72 7.44
CA VAL A 51 -7.14 11.46 7.94
C VAL A 51 -7.20 11.47 9.47
N ARG A 52 -7.99 10.55 10.03
CA ARG A 52 -8.13 10.40 11.49
C ARG A 52 -6.95 9.70 12.18
N CYS A 53 -6.19 8.90 11.43
CA CYS A 53 -5.03 8.17 11.94
C CYS A 53 -3.94 8.21 10.87
N LYS A 54 -2.85 8.93 11.14
CA LYS A 54 -1.72 9.03 10.23
C LYS A 54 -0.96 7.70 10.19
N LYS A 55 -0.34 7.47 9.04
CA LYS A 55 0.39 6.23 8.77
C LYS A 55 1.68 6.54 8.03
N TYR A 56 2.63 5.65 8.16
CA TYR A 56 3.84 5.61 7.37
C TYR A 56 3.96 4.23 6.73
N PHE A 57 4.32 4.18 5.45
CA PHE A 57 4.42 2.95 4.67
C PHE A 57 5.85 2.79 4.17
N SER A 58 6.35 1.56 4.22
CA SER A 58 7.56 1.13 3.54
C SER A 58 7.27 -0.16 2.78
N VAL A 59 8.08 -0.41 1.76
CA VAL A 59 7.90 -1.57 0.88
C VAL A 59 9.26 -2.20 0.58
N SER A 60 9.30 -3.52 0.62
CA SER A 60 10.42 -4.33 0.11
C SER A 60 9.90 -5.38 -0.87
N PHE A 61 10.80 -5.91 -1.68
CA PHE A 61 10.49 -6.90 -2.71
C PHE A 61 11.28 -8.18 -2.41
N GLU A 62 10.57 -9.28 -2.21
CA GLU A 62 11.15 -10.57 -1.88
C GLU A 62 10.72 -11.59 -2.94
N GLY A 63 11.61 -11.83 -3.91
CA GLY A 63 11.32 -12.70 -5.05
C GLY A 63 10.17 -12.18 -5.89
N GLU A 64 9.00 -12.81 -5.75
CA GLU A 64 7.77 -12.49 -6.51
C GLU A 64 6.66 -11.95 -5.60
N GLN A 65 7.07 -11.37 -4.47
CA GLN A 65 6.18 -10.84 -3.46
C GLN A 65 6.61 -9.43 -3.09
N MET A 66 5.62 -8.59 -2.82
CA MET A 66 5.81 -7.27 -2.26
C MET A 66 5.45 -7.32 -0.78
N VAL A 67 6.40 -6.99 0.08
CA VAL A 67 6.19 -6.91 1.53
C VAL A 67 5.97 -5.45 1.88
N ILE A 68 4.80 -5.15 2.42
CA ILE A 68 4.44 -3.81 2.87
C ILE A 68 4.51 -3.81 4.38
N THR A 69 5.33 -2.92 4.92
CA THR A 69 5.31 -2.58 6.34
C THR A 69 4.62 -1.24 6.48
N PHE A 70 3.68 -1.14 7.41
CA PHE A 70 3.05 0.14 7.72
C PHE A 70 2.95 0.35 9.22
N GLU A 71 3.22 1.59 9.59
CA GLU A 71 3.20 2.06 10.97
C GLU A 71 2.02 3.01 11.14
N THR A 72 1.32 2.96 12.28
CA THR A 72 0.15 3.82 12.53
C THR A 72 0.26 4.59 13.84
N GLU A 73 -0.18 5.86 13.82
CA GLU A 73 -0.18 6.76 14.98
C GLU A 73 -0.96 6.16 16.17
N TYR A 74 -2.10 5.56 15.87
CA TYR A 74 -2.93 4.81 16.83
C TYR A 74 -3.03 3.35 16.40
N PRO A 75 -3.13 2.40 17.33
CA PRO A 75 -3.28 0.99 16.98
C PRO A 75 -4.52 0.74 16.13
N LEU A 76 -4.45 -0.27 15.26
CA LEU A 76 -5.62 -0.69 14.50
C LEU A 76 -6.70 -1.20 15.47
N PRO A 77 -7.97 -0.78 15.30
CA PRO A 77 -9.08 -1.30 16.12
C PRO A 77 -9.23 -2.82 16.00
N ASN A 78 -8.82 -3.39 14.86
CA ASN A 78 -8.74 -4.82 14.66
C ASN A 78 -7.49 -5.15 13.81
N PRO A 79 -6.46 -5.76 14.41
CA PRO A 79 -5.23 -6.16 13.71
C PRO A 79 -5.47 -7.14 12.56
N ASN A 80 -6.59 -7.86 12.50
CA ASN A 80 -6.90 -8.76 11.38
C ASN A 80 -7.42 -8.01 10.13
N ARG A 81 -7.69 -6.70 10.24
CA ARG A 81 -8.17 -5.86 9.14
C ARG A 81 -7.06 -5.05 8.46
N LYS A 82 -5.80 -5.50 8.52
CA LYS A 82 -4.64 -4.85 7.87
C LYS A 82 -4.88 -4.56 6.39
N GLY A 83 -5.53 -5.48 5.67
CA GLY A 83 -5.87 -5.31 4.26
C GLY A 83 -6.76 -4.08 3.98
N GLN A 84 -7.65 -3.72 4.91
CA GLN A 84 -8.48 -2.50 4.75
C GLN A 84 -7.64 -1.22 4.85
N CYS A 85 -6.50 -1.26 5.53
CA CYS A 85 -5.56 -0.14 5.60
C CYS A 85 -4.80 0.08 4.30
N MET A 86 -4.79 -0.91 3.41
CA MET A 86 -4.16 -0.82 2.09
C MET A 86 -5.05 -0.13 1.06
N ARG A 87 -6.33 0.17 1.36
CA ARG A 87 -7.27 0.76 0.40
C ARG A 87 -6.74 2.05 -0.26
N GLN A 88 -6.13 2.94 0.53
CA GLN A 88 -5.58 4.18 -0.05
C GLN A 88 -4.37 3.88 -0.94
N PHE A 89 -3.49 2.98 -0.50
CA PHE A 89 -2.33 2.56 -1.30
C PHE A 89 -2.75 1.89 -2.62
N SER A 90 -3.78 1.05 -2.56
CA SER A 90 -4.45 0.44 -3.71
C SER A 90 -4.94 1.46 -4.74
N ILE A 91 -5.45 2.62 -4.31
CA ILE A 91 -5.87 3.70 -5.22
C ILE A 91 -4.66 4.34 -5.91
N PHE A 92 -3.57 4.60 -5.18
CA PHE A 92 -2.34 5.16 -5.74
C PHE A 92 -1.69 4.22 -6.77
N LEU A 93 -1.59 2.93 -6.43
CA LEU A 93 -1.11 1.92 -7.37
C LEU A 93 -1.98 1.85 -8.63
N LEU A 94 -3.30 1.80 -8.47
CA LEU A 94 -4.22 1.79 -9.62
C LEU A 94 -4.02 3.01 -10.52
N ALA A 95 -3.86 4.20 -9.94
CA ALA A 95 -3.60 5.43 -10.69
C ALA A 95 -2.26 5.40 -11.45
N ALA A 96 -1.28 4.64 -10.95
CA ALA A 96 -0.02 4.38 -11.63
C ALA A 96 -0.08 3.27 -12.70
N GLY A 97 -1.27 2.70 -12.97
CA GLY A 97 -1.48 1.63 -13.95
C GLY A 97 -1.32 0.21 -13.39
N PHE A 98 -1.28 0.06 -12.06
CA PHE A 98 -1.04 -1.23 -11.38
C PHE A 98 -2.36 -1.94 -11.04
N ASP A 99 -3.23 -2.16 -12.02
CA ASP A 99 -4.54 -2.80 -11.84
C ASP A 99 -4.47 -4.28 -11.39
N GLN A 100 -3.32 -4.93 -11.58
CA GLN A 100 -3.07 -6.32 -11.20
C GLN A 100 -2.55 -6.52 -9.77
N TYR A 101 -2.12 -5.44 -9.10
CA TYR A 101 -1.42 -5.46 -7.81
C TYR A 101 -2.36 -5.43 -6.61
N LEU A 102 -3.65 -5.56 -6.91
CA LEU A 102 -4.69 -5.39 -5.92
C LEU A 102 -4.96 -6.72 -5.25
N THR A 103 -5.10 -6.60 -3.93
CA THR A 103 -5.59 -7.64 -3.03
C THR A 103 -6.85 -8.30 -3.59
N SER A 104 -7.40 -9.31 -2.91
CA SER A 104 -8.66 -9.99 -3.25
C SER A 104 -9.86 -9.08 -3.62
N TYR A 105 -9.73 -7.76 -3.49
CA TYR A 105 -10.69 -6.75 -3.90
C TYR A 105 -10.40 -6.14 -5.28
N ASN A 106 -11.40 -6.18 -6.16
CA ASN A 106 -11.35 -5.54 -7.47
C ASN A 106 -11.34 -4.00 -7.32
N PRO A 107 -10.25 -3.30 -7.68
CA PRO A 107 -10.11 -1.84 -7.55
C PRO A 107 -11.11 -1.03 -8.36
N LYS A 108 -11.63 -1.57 -9.47
CA LYS A 108 -12.62 -0.86 -10.29
C LYS A 108 -13.90 -0.58 -9.50
N LYS A 109 -14.20 -1.43 -8.49
CA LYS A 109 -15.30 -1.19 -7.53
C LYS A 109 -15.04 -0.04 -6.56
N LEU A 110 -13.79 0.41 -6.40
CA LEU A 110 -13.42 1.54 -5.54
C LEU A 110 -13.56 2.90 -6.24
N LEU A 111 -13.52 2.91 -7.58
CA LEU A 111 -13.70 4.10 -8.40
C LEU A 111 -15.14 4.31 -8.87
N SER A 112 -15.99 3.28 -8.76
CA SER A 112 -17.39 3.31 -9.17
C SER A 112 -18.37 3.64 -8.05
N ALA A 113 -17.89 4.10 -6.89
CA ALA A 113 -18.67 4.43 -5.70
C ALA A 113 -18.33 5.86 -5.25
#